data_AF-A0A5N5JBB3-F1
#
_entry.id   AF-A0A5N5JBB3-F1
#
_cell.length_a   1.000
_cell.length_b   1.000
_cell.length_c   1.000
_cell.angle_alpha   90.00
_cell.angle_beta   90.00
_cell.angle_gamma   90.00
#
_symmetry.space_group_name_H-M   'P 1'
#
loop_
_entity.id
_entity.type
_entity.pdbx_description
1 polymer ?
#
loop_
_entity_poly.entity_id
_entity_poly.type
_entity_poly.pdbx_seq_one_letter_code
_entity_poly.pdbx_strand_id
1 'polypeptide(L)'
;MSQCLRTTLNPPKTLLRNPTNSSPVSSPLIHLPKSKKHSRISMSQQNQQELSLDSLINSTRKEEVLGAIKGSLSYCLTETSLNKTVPALKSKVRGKVRDIYDAGDYLVLVTTDRQSAFDKILASIPFKGQVLNETSLWWFDRTRHIAQNAIVSAPDKNVTIAKKCSVFPVEFVVRGYVTGSTDTSLWTVYKNGVRNYCGNALPDGLVKSQKLPSNILTPTTKADDHDVPITPEEIVKSGLMTEADYCEVSSKALSLFEYGQRVALEHGLILVDTKYEFGKGSDGSVLLIDEVHTPDSSRYWIAHSYEERFQKGLEPENVDKVLPDAPADLVCELAWRYIFLYETITKSKFELPLTENFASSLQEPIHDRISRNVELALSSLR
;
A
#
# COMPACT_ATOMS: atom_id res chain seq x y z
N MET A 1 0.77 -13.71 31.26
CA MET A 1 0.29 -14.07 29.91
C MET A 1 -0.85 -13.12 29.57
N SER A 2 -0.54 -12.11 28.76
CA SER A 2 -1.30 -10.86 28.64
C SER A 2 -2.62 -11.02 27.87
N GLN A 3 -3.53 -10.07 28.10
CA GLN A 3 -4.87 -9.96 27.51
C GLN A 3 -4.83 -9.85 25.98
N CYS A 4 -3.73 -9.35 25.42
CA CYS A 4 -3.53 -9.11 23.99
C CYS A 4 -3.44 -10.38 23.13
N LEU A 5 -2.81 -11.46 23.62
CA LEU A 5 -2.75 -12.75 22.91
C LEU A 5 -4.12 -13.45 22.86
N ARG A 6 -5.09 -13.03 23.68
CA ARG A 6 -6.45 -13.60 23.72
C ARG A 6 -7.49 -12.73 23.02
N THR A 7 -7.20 -11.46 22.75
CA THR A 7 -8.14 -10.54 22.11
C THR A 7 -8.04 -10.59 20.58
N THR A 8 -8.45 -11.72 20.02
CA THR A 8 -9.10 -11.78 18.69
C THR A 8 -10.63 -11.87 18.83
N LEU A 9 -11.17 -11.68 20.04
CA LEU A 9 -12.60 -11.72 20.33
C LEU A 9 -13.12 -10.34 20.79
N ASN A 10 -14.09 -9.85 20.01
CA ASN A 10 -14.92 -8.64 20.08
C ASN A 10 -15.00 -7.88 21.43
N PRO A 11 -14.96 -6.53 21.42
CA PRO A 11 -15.59 -5.72 22.45
C PRO A 11 -17.13 -5.70 22.29
N PRO A 12 -17.91 -5.58 23.38
CA PRO A 12 -19.37 -5.57 23.33
C PRO A 12 -19.93 -4.27 22.74
N LYS A 13 -21.00 -4.41 21.95
CA LYS A 13 -21.79 -3.31 21.36
C LYS A 13 -22.40 -2.42 22.45
N THR A 14 -22.01 -1.16 22.53
CA THR A 14 -22.73 -0.13 23.30
C THR A 14 -23.82 0.50 22.45
N LEU A 15 -25.05 0.38 22.97
CA LEU A 15 -26.29 0.91 22.42
C LEU A 15 -26.30 2.44 22.46
N LEU A 16 -26.72 3.04 21.34
CA LEU A 16 -27.08 4.45 21.21
C LEU A 16 -28.19 4.82 22.20
N ARG A 17 -27.97 5.89 22.99
CA ARG A 17 -29.04 6.58 23.71
C ARG A 17 -28.75 8.09 23.74
N ASN A 18 -29.60 8.85 23.03
CA ASN A 18 -29.89 10.27 23.29
C ASN A 18 -31.30 10.33 23.93
N PRO A 19 -31.81 11.47 24.47
CA PRO A 19 -31.25 12.84 24.59
C PRO A 19 -31.43 13.46 26.01
N THR A 20 -30.91 14.68 26.27
CA THR A 20 -31.68 15.87 26.76
C THR A 20 -30.80 17.07 27.15
N ASN A 21 -31.34 18.28 26.89
CA ASN A 21 -30.85 19.63 27.16
C ASN A 21 -30.47 19.96 28.62
N SER A 22 -29.43 20.78 28.81
CA SER A 22 -29.44 21.93 29.74
C SER A 22 -28.29 22.90 29.45
N SER A 23 -28.55 24.19 29.67
CA SER A 23 -27.74 25.35 29.26
C SER A 23 -26.80 25.87 30.40
N PRO A 24 -26.16 27.05 30.32
CA PRO A 24 -24.71 27.21 30.36
C PRO A 24 -24.18 27.77 31.70
N VAL A 25 -22.88 27.57 31.97
CA VAL A 25 -22.17 28.28 33.06
C VAL A 25 -20.87 28.90 32.53
N SER A 26 -20.64 30.12 32.99
CA SER A 26 -19.73 31.15 32.51
C SER A 26 -18.36 31.21 33.21
N SER A 27 -17.35 31.62 32.44
CA SER A 27 -16.14 32.41 32.80
C SER A 27 -14.95 31.70 33.50
N PRO A 28 -13.72 32.27 33.48
CA PRO A 28 -13.25 33.51 32.83
C PRO A 28 -11.99 33.38 31.92
N LEU A 29 -11.79 34.45 31.16
CA LEU A 29 -10.63 34.79 30.32
C LEU A 29 -9.32 34.85 31.12
N ILE A 30 -8.25 34.27 30.54
CA ILE A 30 -6.86 34.62 30.85
C ILE A 30 -6.20 35.09 29.55
N HIS A 31 -5.62 36.29 29.62
CA HIS A 31 -4.96 37.00 28.54
C HIS A 31 -3.44 36.88 28.74
N LEU A 32 -2.67 36.60 27.66
CA LEU A 32 -1.33 37.13 27.29
C LEU A 32 -0.63 36.15 26.29
N PRO A 33 0.36 36.57 25.49
CA PRO A 33 0.46 37.73 24.60
C PRO A 33 0.70 37.31 23.12
N LYS A 34 0.60 38.27 22.19
CA LYS A 34 0.77 38.06 20.74
C LYS A 34 2.24 38.05 20.28
N SER A 35 2.47 37.20 19.28
CA SER A 35 3.39 37.33 18.13
C SER A 35 4.77 36.66 18.20
N LYS A 36 4.96 35.65 17.34
CA LYS A 36 5.95 35.68 16.23
C LYS A 36 5.29 35.07 14.99
N LYS A 37 5.33 35.81 13.88
CA LYS A 37 4.79 35.41 12.57
C LYS A 37 5.66 34.27 12.01
N HIS A 38 5.07 33.09 11.85
CA HIS A 38 5.57 32.12 10.86
C HIS A 38 4.65 32.19 9.64
N SER A 39 5.26 32.47 8.50
CA SER A 39 4.65 32.51 7.17
C SER A 39 3.93 31.20 6.87
N ARG A 40 2.59 31.24 6.86
CA ARG A 40 1.77 30.18 6.26
C ARG A 40 2.01 30.21 4.75
N ILE A 41 2.62 29.15 4.24
CA ILE A 41 2.59 28.83 2.82
C ILE A 41 1.13 28.49 2.52
N SER A 42 0.46 29.39 1.80
CA SER A 42 -0.87 29.20 1.24
C SER A 42 -0.76 28.17 0.12
N MET A 43 -1.08 26.91 0.39
CA MET A 43 -1.40 25.97 -0.68
C MET A 43 -2.72 26.42 -1.31
N SER A 44 -2.63 26.89 -2.55
CA SER A 44 -3.77 27.16 -3.42
C SER A 44 -4.72 25.97 -3.42
N GLN A 45 -5.97 26.18 -3.03
CA GLN A 45 -7.07 25.26 -3.29
C GLN A 45 -7.25 25.18 -4.82
N GLN A 46 -6.58 24.22 -5.44
CA GLN A 46 -6.96 23.80 -6.79
C GLN A 46 -8.22 22.94 -6.68
N ASN A 47 -9.20 23.35 -7.47
CA ASN A 47 -10.51 22.76 -7.63
C ASN A 47 -10.37 21.26 -8.03
N GLN A 48 -10.43 20.34 -7.07
CA GLN A 48 -10.46 18.91 -7.34
C GLN A 48 -11.86 18.56 -7.84
N GLN A 49 -12.01 18.44 -9.16
CA GLN A 49 -13.18 17.82 -9.77
C GLN A 49 -13.19 16.34 -9.39
N GLU A 50 -14.19 15.94 -8.60
CA GLU A 50 -14.37 14.58 -8.11
C GLU A 50 -14.63 13.63 -9.29
N LEU A 51 -13.66 12.77 -9.62
CA LEU A 51 -13.76 11.77 -10.70
C LEU A 51 -14.70 10.64 -10.26
N SER A 52 -15.86 10.51 -10.93
CA SER A 52 -16.77 9.36 -10.75
C SER A 52 -16.17 8.10 -11.37
N LEU A 53 -16.52 6.90 -10.86
CA LEU A 53 -16.05 5.63 -11.41
C LEU A 53 -16.40 5.50 -12.91
N ASP A 54 -17.57 6.01 -13.31
CA ASP A 54 -18.01 6.06 -14.70
C ASP A 54 -17.13 6.97 -15.57
N SER A 55 -16.61 8.08 -15.02
CA SER A 55 -15.68 8.97 -15.74
C SER A 55 -14.30 8.34 -15.95
N LEU A 56 -13.86 7.47 -15.04
CA LEU A 56 -12.62 6.70 -15.16
C LEU A 56 -12.73 5.54 -16.16
N ILE A 57 -13.95 5.01 -16.34
CA ILE A 57 -14.27 3.97 -17.33
C ILE A 57 -14.60 4.58 -18.70
N ASN A 58 -14.81 5.90 -18.81
CA ASN A 58 -15.13 6.53 -20.09
C ASN A 58 -14.06 6.23 -21.14
N SER A 59 -14.52 5.78 -22.32
CA SER A 59 -13.73 5.46 -23.51
C SER A 59 -12.58 6.43 -23.76
N THR A 60 -12.81 7.74 -23.66
CA THR A 60 -11.81 8.77 -23.97
C THR A 60 -10.61 8.75 -23.03
N ARG A 61 -10.82 8.60 -21.70
CA ARG A 61 -9.70 8.56 -20.73
C ARG A 61 -8.93 7.25 -20.87
N LYS A 62 -9.64 6.13 -21.05
CA LYS A 62 -9.00 4.84 -21.29
C LYS A 62 -8.15 4.88 -22.56
N GLU A 63 -8.65 5.47 -23.64
CA GLU A 63 -7.91 5.64 -24.90
C GLU A 63 -6.66 6.52 -24.75
N GLU A 64 -6.76 7.67 -24.07
CA GLU A 64 -5.61 8.55 -23.77
C GLU A 64 -4.50 7.77 -23.03
N VAL A 65 -4.89 7.07 -21.96
CA VAL A 65 -3.95 6.27 -21.14
C VAL A 65 -3.34 5.14 -21.95
N LEU A 66 -4.14 4.40 -22.73
CA LEU A 66 -3.63 3.32 -23.58
C LEU A 66 -2.69 3.83 -24.67
N GLY A 67 -2.95 5.02 -25.24
CA GLY A 67 -2.05 5.68 -26.18
C GLY A 67 -0.68 5.96 -25.56
N ALA A 68 -0.66 6.53 -24.36
CA ALA A 68 0.58 6.80 -23.63
C ALA A 68 1.33 5.51 -23.23
N ILE A 69 0.61 4.48 -22.79
CA ILE A 69 1.19 3.17 -22.45
C ILE A 69 1.88 2.54 -23.67
N LYS A 70 1.20 2.51 -24.82
CA LYS A 70 1.76 1.95 -26.07
C LYS A 70 3.03 2.68 -26.50
N GLY A 71 3.06 4.00 -26.37
CA GLY A 71 4.26 4.81 -26.64
C GLY A 71 5.42 4.58 -25.66
N SER A 72 5.16 3.97 -24.50
CA SER A 72 6.13 3.83 -23.41
C SER A 72 6.64 2.40 -23.20
N LEU A 73 6.21 1.43 -24.02
CA LEU A 73 6.58 0.01 -23.88
C LEU A 73 8.10 -0.22 -23.88
N SER A 74 8.86 0.55 -24.65
CA SER A 74 10.32 0.47 -24.73
C SER A 74 11.06 1.30 -23.68
N TYR A 75 10.35 2.06 -22.85
CA TYR A 75 10.92 3.05 -21.92
C TYR A 75 10.66 2.71 -20.44
N CYS A 76 10.25 1.47 -20.15
CA CYS A 76 10.03 0.99 -18.79
C CYS A 76 11.31 1.12 -17.94
N LEU A 77 11.18 1.61 -16.71
CA LEU A 77 12.24 1.63 -15.73
C LEU A 77 12.43 0.22 -15.18
N THR A 78 13.34 -0.56 -15.77
CA THR A 78 13.56 -1.96 -15.36
C THR A 78 14.66 -2.11 -14.32
N GLU A 79 15.62 -1.19 -14.29
CA GLU A 79 16.75 -1.20 -13.38
C GLU A 79 17.36 0.19 -13.26
N THR A 80 17.93 0.50 -12.09
CA THR A 80 18.71 1.72 -11.86
C THR A 80 20.13 1.40 -11.42
N SER A 81 21.07 2.33 -11.61
CA SER A 81 22.44 2.23 -11.10
C SER A 81 22.85 3.49 -10.32
N LEU A 82 22.02 3.93 -9.36
CA LEU A 82 22.24 5.20 -8.66
C LEU A 82 23.52 5.21 -7.83
N ASN A 83 24.00 4.06 -7.36
CA ASN A 83 25.30 3.93 -6.69
C ASN A 83 26.50 4.24 -7.61
N LYS A 84 26.29 4.39 -8.92
CA LYS A 84 27.33 4.81 -9.88
C LYS A 84 27.22 6.28 -10.27
N THR A 85 26.08 6.91 -10.05
CA THR A 85 25.78 8.28 -10.49
C THR A 85 25.57 9.27 -9.34
N VAL A 86 25.23 8.79 -8.14
CA VAL A 86 25.01 9.60 -6.95
C VAL A 86 26.07 9.26 -5.91
N PRO A 87 27.07 10.13 -5.65
CA PRO A 87 28.20 9.83 -4.75
C PRO A 87 27.82 9.44 -3.31
N ALA A 88 26.63 9.85 -2.85
CA ALA A 88 26.12 9.55 -1.52
C ALA A 88 25.69 8.08 -1.33
N LEU A 89 25.46 7.34 -2.42
CA LEU A 89 24.88 5.99 -2.39
C LEU A 89 25.96 4.92 -2.49
N LYS A 90 26.06 4.07 -1.47
CA LYS A 90 27.18 3.14 -1.32
C LYS A 90 26.94 1.77 -1.94
N SER A 91 25.74 1.24 -1.77
CA SER A 91 25.38 -0.12 -2.18
C SER A 91 24.00 -0.14 -2.82
N LYS A 92 23.75 -1.19 -3.60
CA LYS A 92 22.47 -1.47 -4.23
C LYS A 92 22.03 -2.87 -3.82
N VAL A 93 20.78 -2.98 -3.39
CA VAL A 93 20.06 -4.25 -3.26
C VAL A 93 18.92 -4.25 -4.28
N ARG A 94 18.87 -5.27 -5.13
CA ARG A 94 17.81 -5.44 -6.11
C ARG A 94 16.74 -6.37 -5.55
N GLY A 95 15.58 -5.82 -5.21
CA GLY A 95 14.38 -6.60 -4.91
C GLY A 95 13.58 -6.95 -6.16
N LYS A 96 12.44 -7.64 -5.97
CA LYS A 96 11.54 -8.03 -7.08
C LYS A 96 11.05 -6.81 -7.87
N VAL A 97 10.58 -5.78 -7.16
CA VAL A 97 10.01 -4.55 -7.75
C VAL A 97 10.82 -3.29 -7.43
N ARG A 98 11.54 -3.25 -6.31
CA ARG A 98 12.32 -2.06 -5.88
C ARG A 98 13.82 -2.28 -6.01
N ASP A 99 14.53 -1.24 -6.46
CA ASP A 99 15.97 -1.10 -6.27
C ASP A 99 16.20 -0.24 -5.02
N ILE A 100 16.97 -0.74 -4.07
CA ILE A 100 17.16 -0.13 -2.75
C ILE A 100 18.62 0.28 -2.61
N TYR A 101 18.86 1.52 -2.18
CA TYR A 101 20.20 2.06 -1.99
C TYR A 101 20.41 2.54 -0.56
N ASP A 102 21.59 2.25 -0.02
CA ASP A 102 22.02 2.72 1.29
C ASP A 102 22.64 4.13 1.19
N ALA A 103 22.04 5.09 1.90
CA ALA A 103 22.48 6.48 2.00
C ALA A 103 22.94 6.88 3.43
N GLY A 104 23.33 5.92 4.27
CA GLY A 104 23.69 6.14 5.67
C GLY A 104 22.49 5.98 6.60
N ASP A 105 21.95 7.07 7.12
CA ASP A 105 20.77 7.06 8.01
C ASP A 105 19.45 6.85 7.25
N TYR A 106 19.51 6.93 5.92
CA TYR A 106 18.37 6.81 5.02
C TYR A 106 18.53 5.66 4.04
N LEU A 107 17.41 5.19 3.51
CA LEU A 107 17.32 4.32 2.35
C LEU A 107 16.65 5.07 1.21
N VAL A 108 17.18 4.93 0.00
CA VAL A 108 16.53 5.38 -1.23
C VAL A 108 15.88 4.18 -1.89
N LEU A 109 14.55 4.20 -1.99
CA LEU A 109 13.73 3.15 -2.57
C LEU A 109 13.27 3.61 -3.95
N VAL A 110 13.75 2.95 -5.00
CA VAL A 110 13.31 3.21 -6.37
C VAL A 110 12.36 2.11 -6.82
N THR A 111 11.08 2.44 -6.99
CA THR A 111 10.05 1.51 -7.44
C THR A 111 10.08 1.42 -8.97
N THR A 112 10.39 0.23 -9.46
CA THR A 112 10.59 -0.05 -10.89
C THR A 112 9.31 -0.58 -11.55
N ASP A 113 9.33 -0.66 -12.88
CA ASP A 113 8.23 -1.16 -13.70
C ASP A 113 8.22 -2.70 -13.79
N ARG A 114 9.09 -3.40 -13.05
CA ARG A 114 9.16 -4.86 -13.06
C ARG A 114 7.87 -5.47 -12.50
N GLN A 115 7.33 -6.44 -13.25
CA GLN A 115 6.27 -7.32 -12.80
C GLN A 115 6.85 -8.69 -12.49
N SER A 116 6.67 -9.16 -11.27
CA SER A 116 7.00 -10.53 -10.87
C SER A 116 5.75 -11.35 -10.57
N ALA A 117 5.81 -12.65 -10.83
CA ALA A 117 4.94 -13.65 -10.23
C ALA A 117 5.71 -14.98 -10.12
N PHE A 118 5.38 -15.81 -9.12
CA PHE A 118 6.06 -17.07 -8.85
C PHE A 118 7.60 -16.92 -8.80
N ASP A 119 8.05 -15.86 -8.12
CA ASP A 119 9.46 -15.49 -7.92
C ASP A 119 10.29 -15.25 -9.19
N LYS A 120 9.62 -15.06 -10.33
CA LYS A 120 10.25 -14.70 -11.61
C LYS A 120 9.75 -13.34 -12.09
N ILE A 121 10.64 -12.55 -12.68
CA ILE A 121 10.27 -11.34 -13.42
C ILE A 121 9.66 -11.79 -14.75
N LEU A 122 8.38 -11.48 -14.96
CA LEU A 122 7.61 -11.91 -16.13
C LEU A 122 7.62 -10.87 -17.24
N ALA A 123 7.54 -9.59 -16.88
CA ALA A 123 7.43 -8.48 -17.82
C ALA A 123 7.84 -7.16 -17.14
N SER A 124 7.90 -6.10 -17.95
CA SER A 124 7.94 -4.72 -17.45
C SER A 124 6.67 -4.01 -17.88
N ILE A 125 6.00 -3.37 -16.95
CA ILE A 125 4.68 -2.76 -17.12
C ILE A 125 4.86 -1.26 -17.08
N PRO A 126 4.64 -0.54 -18.19
CA PRO A 126 4.83 0.91 -18.24
C PRO A 126 4.14 1.62 -17.08
N PHE A 127 4.86 2.54 -16.44
CA PHE A 127 4.37 3.39 -15.35
C PHE A 127 3.99 2.67 -14.05
N LYS A 128 4.14 1.34 -13.97
CA LYS A 128 3.82 0.58 -12.76
C LYS A 128 4.58 1.10 -11.54
N GLY A 129 5.87 1.39 -11.68
CA GLY A 129 6.69 1.87 -10.58
C GLY A 129 6.22 3.21 -10.02
N GLN A 130 5.81 4.11 -10.91
CA GLN A 130 5.23 5.40 -10.56
C GLN A 130 3.90 5.22 -9.83
N VAL A 131 2.99 4.44 -10.42
CA VAL A 131 1.68 4.13 -9.82
C VAL A 131 1.83 3.60 -8.40
N LEU A 132 2.69 2.60 -8.20
CA LEU A 132 2.87 1.96 -6.90
C LEU A 132 3.43 2.93 -5.86
N ASN A 133 4.45 3.70 -6.23
CA ASN A 133 5.08 4.65 -5.32
C ASN A 133 4.10 5.78 -4.93
N GLU A 134 3.41 6.39 -5.89
CA GLU A 134 2.45 7.47 -5.61
C GLU A 134 1.21 6.97 -4.86
N THR A 135 0.72 5.76 -5.15
CA THR A 135 -0.37 5.13 -4.37
C THR A 135 0.06 4.95 -2.91
N SER A 136 1.26 4.43 -2.70
CA SER A 136 1.81 4.21 -1.36
C SER A 136 1.98 5.53 -0.60
N LEU A 137 2.55 6.56 -1.22
CA LEU A 137 2.71 7.90 -0.64
C LEU A 137 1.36 8.51 -0.22
N TRP A 138 0.33 8.35 -1.05
CA TRP A 138 -1.02 8.82 -0.74
C TRP A 138 -1.59 8.13 0.51
N TRP A 139 -1.43 6.80 0.61
CA TRP A 139 -1.88 6.05 1.78
C TRP A 139 -1.09 6.39 3.03
N PHE A 140 0.23 6.51 2.92
CA PHE A 140 1.09 6.92 4.02
C PHE A 140 0.70 8.29 4.59
N ASP A 141 0.26 9.24 3.76
CA ASP A 141 -0.28 10.53 4.22
C ASP A 141 -1.62 10.36 4.96
N ARG A 142 -2.55 9.62 4.35
CA ARG A 142 -3.88 9.38 4.93
C ARG A 142 -3.84 8.61 6.24
N THR A 143 -2.86 7.74 6.45
CA THR A 143 -2.77 6.86 7.62
C THR A 143 -1.83 7.34 8.72
N ARG A 144 -1.21 8.54 8.59
CA ARG A 144 -0.28 9.08 9.62
C ARG A 144 -0.87 9.15 11.02
N HIS A 145 -2.18 9.35 11.11
CA HIS A 145 -2.92 9.43 12.39
C HIS A 145 -3.09 8.06 13.06
N ILE A 146 -2.82 6.95 12.36
CA ILE A 146 -2.92 5.57 12.85
C ILE A 146 -1.52 5.02 13.14
N ALA A 147 -0.61 5.16 12.18
CA ALA A 147 0.77 4.70 12.30
C ALA A 147 1.72 5.74 11.71
N GLN A 148 2.73 6.13 12.49
CA GLN A 148 3.85 6.89 11.97
C GLN A 148 4.57 6.03 10.92
N ASN A 149 5.09 6.65 9.86
CA ASN A 149 5.81 5.96 8.80
C ASN A 149 7.25 6.48 8.67
N ALA A 150 8.08 5.72 7.96
CA ALA A 150 9.49 6.02 7.80
C ALA A 150 9.80 7.06 6.70
N ILE A 151 8.81 7.58 5.96
CA ILE A 151 9.07 8.46 4.82
C ILE A 151 9.65 9.80 5.27
N VAL A 152 10.68 10.23 4.55
CA VAL A 152 11.34 11.53 4.73
C VAL A 152 11.04 12.45 3.55
N SER A 153 11.15 11.95 2.32
CA SER A 153 10.86 12.70 1.11
C SER A 153 10.57 11.78 -0.08
N ALA A 154 9.99 12.34 -1.15
CA ALA A 154 9.75 11.67 -2.41
C ALA A 154 10.24 12.56 -3.57
N PRO A 155 11.54 12.52 -3.91
CA PRO A 155 12.15 13.47 -4.84
C PRO A 155 11.82 13.20 -6.32
N ASP A 156 11.26 12.04 -6.62
CA ASP A 156 10.81 11.65 -7.96
C ASP A 156 9.58 10.75 -7.81
N LYS A 157 8.74 10.68 -8.84
CA LYS A 157 7.49 9.89 -8.77
C LYS A 157 7.75 8.40 -8.60
N ASN A 158 8.93 7.90 -8.95
CA ASN A 158 9.36 6.52 -8.71
C ASN A 158 10.14 6.33 -7.40
N VAL A 159 10.40 7.39 -6.63
CA VAL A 159 11.37 7.35 -5.52
C VAL A 159 10.76 7.78 -4.21
N THR A 160 11.05 6.99 -3.17
CA THR A 160 10.81 7.33 -1.77
C THR A 160 12.14 7.26 -1.01
N ILE A 161 12.47 8.32 -0.27
CA ILE A 161 13.55 8.30 0.72
C ILE A 161 12.93 8.06 2.09
N ALA A 162 13.39 7.03 2.78
CA ALA A 162 12.89 6.64 4.09
C ALA A 162 14.01 6.56 5.13
N LYS A 163 13.69 6.77 6.41
CA LYS A 163 14.60 6.49 7.52
C LYS A 163 14.94 5.01 7.54
N LYS A 164 16.19 4.68 7.84
CA LYS A 164 16.60 3.30 8.10
C LYS A 164 15.99 2.83 9.43
N CYS A 165 15.47 1.61 9.44
CA CYS A 165 14.83 1.00 10.61
C CYS A 165 15.34 -0.43 10.80
N SER A 166 15.25 -0.93 12.03
CA SER A 166 15.37 -2.37 12.30
C SER A 166 14.05 -3.05 11.95
N VAL A 167 13.99 -3.74 10.82
CA VAL A 167 12.74 -4.35 10.31
C VAL A 167 12.32 -5.53 11.19
N PHE A 168 11.04 -5.60 11.55
CA PHE A 168 10.51 -6.80 12.19
C PHE A 168 10.43 -7.94 11.16
N PRO A 169 10.97 -9.13 11.45
CA PRO A 169 11.01 -10.27 10.52
C PRO A 169 9.65 -10.99 10.40
N VAL A 170 8.55 -10.22 10.34
CA VAL A 170 7.17 -10.70 10.29
C VAL A 170 6.40 -9.83 9.31
N GLU A 171 5.70 -10.47 8.39
CA GLU A 171 4.75 -9.78 7.50
C GLU A 171 3.34 -9.90 8.08
N PHE A 172 2.69 -8.76 8.27
CA PHE A 172 1.36 -8.69 8.87
C PHE A 172 0.31 -8.69 7.76
N VAL A 173 -0.10 -9.89 7.34
CA VAL A 173 -1.20 -10.03 6.38
C VAL A 173 -2.53 -9.91 7.13
N VAL A 174 -3.35 -8.93 6.74
CA VAL A 174 -4.71 -8.74 7.27
C VAL A 174 -5.72 -9.13 6.19
N ARG A 175 -6.75 -9.89 6.58
CA ARG A 175 -7.77 -10.40 5.66
C ARG A 175 -9.17 -10.04 6.13
N GLY A 176 -9.99 -9.56 5.20
CA GLY A 176 -11.42 -9.30 5.41
C GLY A 176 -12.35 -10.27 4.69
N TYR A 177 -11.82 -11.09 3.78
CA TYR A 177 -12.61 -12.01 2.95
C TYR A 177 -11.91 -13.36 2.77
N VAL A 178 -12.71 -14.41 2.58
CA VAL A 178 -12.27 -15.79 2.39
C VAL A 178 -11.91 -16.02 0.93
N THR A 179 -10.71 -15.65 0.50
CA THR A 179 -10.31 -15.76 -0.91
C THR A 179 -8.84 -16.19 -1.11
N GLY A 180 -8.41 -16.17 -2.36
CA GLY A 180 -7.08 -16.51 -2.85
C GLY A 180 -6.97 -17.95 -3.35
N SER A 181 -5.84 -18.24 -3.97
CA SER A 181 -5.52 -19.53 -4.60
C SER A 181 -4.17 -20.12 -4.20
N THR A 182 -3.31 -19.36 -3.51
CA THR A 182 -2.01 -19.84 -3.02
C THR A 182 -2.19 -20.73 -1.79
N ASP A 183 -1.18 -21.54 -1.46
CA ASP A 183 -1.21 -22.45 -0.30
C ASP A 183 -1.37 -21.72 1.04
N THR A 184 -0.96 -20.44 1.09
CA THR A 184 -1.10 -19.55 2.25
C THR A 184 -2.37 -18.69 2.21
N SER A 185 -3.21 -18.83 1.19
CA SER A 185 -4.44 -18.03 1.09
C SER A 185 -5.57 -18.62 1.94
N LEU A 186 -6.42 -17.74 2.48
CA LEU A 186 -7.45 -18.13 3.45
C LEU A 186 -8.45 -19.13 2.86
N TRP A 187 -8.84 -18.98 1.60
CA TRP A 187 -9.72 -19.94 0.95
C TRP A 187 -9.07 -21.31 0.79
N THR A 188 -7.82 -21.38 0.32
CA THR A 188 -7.12 -22.66 0.11
C THR A 188 -6.97 -23.42 1.43
N VAL A 189 -6.51 -22.78 2.50
CA VAL A 189 -6.35 -23.45 3.81
C VAL A 189 -7.71 -23.88 4.38
N TYR A 190 -8.75 -23.05 4.25
CA TYR A 190 -10.09 -23.38 4.73
C TYR A 190 -10.70 -24.57 3.97
N LYS A 191 -10.57 -24.57 2.64
CA LYS A 191 -11.02 -25.67 1.76
C LYS A 191 -10.30 -26.98 2.08
N ASN A 192 -9.04 -26.91 2.50
CA ASN A 192 -8.24 -28.07 2.93
C ASN A 192 -8.57 -28.56 4.35
N GLY A 193 -9.60 -28.00 5.00
CA GLY A 193 -10.08 -28.44 6.31
C GLY A 193 -9.43 -27.73 7.51
N VAL A 194 -8.57 -26.74 7.29
CA VAL A 194 -7.99 -25.96 8.39
C VAL A 194 -9.07 -25.06 9.00
N ARG A 195 -9.22 -25.13 10.33
CA ARG A 195 -10.18 -24.33 11.12
C ARG A 195 -9.52 -23.46 12.18
N ASN A 196 -8.24 -23.66 12.45
CA ASN A 196 -7.43 -22.72 13.21
C ASN A 196 -6.28 -22.27 12.32
N TYR A 197 -6.28 -21.01 11.91
CA TYR A 197 -5.28 -20.46 11.00
C TYR A 197 -4.60 -19.25 11.63
N CYS A 198 -3.29 -19.36 11.86
CA CYS A 198 -2.50 -18.36 12.58
C CYS A 198 -3.09 -17.94 13.93
N GLY A 199 -3.71 -18.87 14.68
CA GLY A 199 -4.37 -18.59 15.96
C GLY A 199 -5.82 -18.11 15.85
N ASN A 200 -6.36 -17.95 14.63
CA ASN A 200 -7.75 -17.56 14.42
C ASN A 200 -8.64 -18.80 14.24
N ALA A 201 -9.66 -18.95 15.09
CA ALA A 201 -10.71 -19.94 14.89
C ALA A 201 -11.66 -19.49 13.75
N LEU A 202 -11.72 -20.28 12.69
CA LEU A 202 -12.56 -20.04 11.52
C LEU A 202 -13.89 -20.80 11.69
N PRO A 203 -15.04 -20.12 11.55
CA PRO A 203 -16.33 -20.79 11.65
C PRO A 203 -16.55 -21.80 10.52
N ASP A 204 -17.38 -22.80 10.79
CA ASP A 204 -17.83 -23.73 9.75
C ASP A 204 -18.80 -23.06 8.76
N GLY A 205 -18.88 -23.62 7.56
CA GLY A 205 -19.77 -23.15 6.50
C GLY A 205 -19.29 -21.91 5.72
N LEU A 206 -18.04 -21.45 5.89
CA LEU A 206 -17.50 -20.38 5.05
C LEU A 206 -17.40 -20.84 3.59
N VAL A 207 -17.77 -19.95 2.67
CA VAL A 207 -17.66 -20.18 1.23
C VAL A 207 -16.65 -19.22 0.60
N LYS A 208 -16.20 -19.54 -0.62
CA LYS A 208 -15.23 -18.70 -1.35
C LYS A 208 -15.80 -17.30 -1.56
N SER A 209 -14.95 -16.30 -1.38
CA SER A 209 -15.22 -14.86 -1.52
C SER A 209 -16.18 -14.28 -0.49
N GLN A 210 -16.54 -15.03 0.56
CA GLN A 210 -17.37 -14.53 1.66
C GLN A 210 -16.63 -13.50 2.51
N LYS A 211 -17.32 -12.43 2.90
CA LYS A 211 -16.84 -11.47 3.91
C LYS A 211 -16.73 -12.13 5.28
N LEU A 212 -15.60 -11.96 5.95
CA LEU A 212 -15.40 -12.45 7.31
C LEU A 212 -16.23 -11.65 8.32
N PRO A 213 -16.66 -12.27 9.44
CA PRO A 213 -17.33 -11.56 10.52
C PRO A 213 -16.49 -10.44 11.14
N SER A 214 -15.17 -10.60 11.14
CA SER A 214 -14.18 -9.62 11.58
C SER A 214 -12.90 -9.79 10.77
N ASN A 215 -12.14 -8.70 10.60
CA ASN A 215 -10.82 -8.77 10.01
C ASN A 215 -9.89 -9.62 10.88
N ILE A 216 -9.06 -10.46 10.26
CA ILE A 216 -8.13 -11.35 10.96
C ILE A 216 -6.69 -11.07 10.52
N LEU A 217 -5.76 -11.29 11.44
CA LEU A 217 -4.33 -11.29 11.18
C LEU A 217 -3.85 -12.71 10.88
N THR A 218 -3.16 -12.90 9.77
CA THR A 218 -2.55 -14.17 9.39
C THR A 218 -1.07 -13.93 9.08
N PRO A 219 -0.24 -13.63 10.09
CA PRO A 219 1.13 -13.24 9.87
C PRO A 219 1.96 -14.38 9.27
N THR A 220 3.00 -14.00 8.54
CA THR A 220 3.99 -14.90 7.97
C THR A 220 5.40 -14.49 8.37
N THR A 221 6.32 -15.45 8.46
CA THR A 221 7.75 -15.13 8.57
C THR A 221 8.34 -14.81 7.20
N LYS A 222 9.31 -13.90 7.19
CA LYS A 222 10.11 -13.59 5.99
C LYS A 222 11.23 -14.64 5.89
N ALA A 223 11.05 -15.68 5.08
CA ALA A 223 12.09 -16.69 4.83
C ALA A 223 12.59 -16.60 3.38
N ASP A 224 13.80 -17.09 3.12
CA ASP A 224 14.48 -16.93 1.82
C ASP A 224 13.76 -17.66 0.67
N ASP A 225 13.05 -18.76 0.95
CA ASP A 225 12.40 -19.60 -0.06
C ASP A 225 10.89 -19.37 -0.21
N HIS A 226 10.15 -19.13 0.89
CA HIS A 226 8.71 -18.85 0.87
C HIS A 226 8.22 -18.35 2.23
N ASP A 227 7.17 -17.51 2.21
CA ASP A 227 6.54 -17.02 3.43
C ASP A 227 5.79 -18.15 4.17
N VAL A 228 6.10 -18.35 5.45
CA VAL A 228 5.49 -19.42 6.26
C VAL A 228 4.49 -18.81 7.26
N PRO A 229 3.22 -19.26 7.30
CA PRO A 229 2.26 -18.83 8.30
C PRO A 229 2.74 -19.12 9.72
N ILE A 230 2.61 -18.14 10.62
CA ILE A 230 3.06 -18.25 12.01
C ILE A 230 1.97 -17.74 12.96
N THR A 231 1.93 -18.27 14.19
CA THR A 231 1.00 -17.81 15.23
C THR A 231 1.58 -16.65 16.06
N PRO A 232 0.73 -15.82 16.71
CA PRO A 232 1.16 -14.81 17.67
C PRO A 232 2.12 -15.36 18.74
N GLU A 233 1.79 -16.52 19.30
CA GLU A 233 2.56 -17.17 20.35
C GLU A 233 3.95 -17.59 19.86
N GLU A 234 4.03 -18.13 18.64
CA GLU A 234 5.29 -18.52 18.02
C GLU A 234 6.18 -17.32 17.71
N ILE A 235 5.61 -16.19 17.24
CA ILE A 235 6.37 -14.95 16.99
C ILE A 235 7.10 -14.50 18.26
N VAL A 236 6.39 -14.47 19.40
CA VAL A 236 6.97 -14.02 20.67
C VAL A 236 7.95 -15.06 21.21
N LYS A 237 7.60 -16.35 21.17
CA LYS A 237 8.44 -17.44 21.71
C LYS A 237 9.75 -17.60 20.94
N SER A 238 9.74 -17.36 19.63
CA SER A 238 10.93 -17.42 18.77
C SER A 238 11.80 -16.16 18.84
N GLY A 239 11.36 -15.12 19.57
CA GLY A 239 12.11 -13.87 19.72
C GLY A 239 12.09 -12.97 18.49
N LEU A 240 11.21 -13.24 17.50
CA LEU A 240 11.05 -12.39 16.31
C LEU A 240 10.53 -11.00 16.70
N MET A 241 9.68 -10.93 17.74
CA MET A 241 9.19 -9.68 18.33
C MET A 241 8.98 -9.84 19.84
N THR A 242 9.02 -8.73 20.57
CA THR A 242 8.55 -8.70 21.96
C THR A 242 7.01 -8.75 22.00
N GLU A 243 6.42 -9.20 23.10
CA GLU A 243 4.95 -9.20 23.28
C GLU A 243 4.38 -7.78 23.12
N ALA A 244 5.06 -6.76 23.65
CA ALA A 244 4.65 -5.36 23.52
C ALA A 244 4.66 -4.88 22.06
N ASP A 245 5.73 -5.16 21.32
CA ASP A 245 5.85 -4.77 19.91
C ASP A 245 4.81 -5.49 19.05
N TYR A 246 4.60 -6.78 19.27
CA TYR A 246 3.61 -7.55 18.54
C TYR A 246 2.19 -6.99 18.76
N CYS A 247 1.85 -6.64 20.01
CA CYS A 247 0.56 -6.05 20.34
C CYS A 247 0.35 -4.68 19.68
N GLU A 248 1.35 -3.81 19.72
CA GLU A 248 1.29 -2.50 19.09
C GLU A 248 1.14 -2.62 17.57
N VAL A 249 1.99 -3.43 16.94
CA VAL A 249 1.99 -3.62 15.48
C VAL A 249 0.70 -4.29 15.00
N SER A 250 0.22 -5.32 15.70
CA SER A 250 -1.03 -6.01 15.35
C SER A 250 -2.24 -5.07 15.40
N SER A 251 -2.31 -4.25 16.45
CA SER A 251 -3.37 -3.23 16.59
C SER A 251 -3.30 -2.19 15.47
N LYS A 252 -2.10 -1.69 15.14
CA LYS A 252 -1.88 -0.77 14.02
C LYS A 252 -2.27 -1.40 12.68
N ALA A 253 -1.85 -2.63 12.40
CA ALA A 253 -2.16 -3.34 11.16
C ALA A 253 -3.68 -3.51 10.95
N LEU A 254 -4.41 -3.94 11.98
CA LEU A 254 -5.87 -4.05 11.92
C LEU A 254 -6.55 -2.68 11.72
N SER A 255 -6.10 -1.65 12.43
CA SER A 255 -6.65 -0.29 12.32
C SER A 255 -6.38 0.33 10.94
N LEU A 256 -5.17 0.13 10.39
CA LEU A 256 -4.82 0.53 9.03
C LEU A 256 -5.73 -0.15 8.01
N PHE A 257 -6.00 -1.44 8.19
CA PHE A 257 -6.81 -2.21 7.25
C PHE A 257 -8.28 -1.79 7.30
N GLU A 258 -8.84 -1.60 8.49
CA GLU A 258 -10.21 -1.10 8.67
C GLU A 258 -10.38 0.30 8.06
N TYR A 259 -9.44 1.21 8.30
CA TYR A 259 -9.44 2.52 7.67
C TYR A 259 -9.35 2.43 6.14
N GLY A 260 -8.44 1.58 5.64
CA GLY A 260 -8.28 1.32 4.21
C GLY A 260 -9.54 0.76 3.56
N GLN A 261 -10.22 -0.18 4.22
CA GLN A 261 -11.50 -0.73 3.76
C GLN A 261 -12.58 0.33 3.64
N ARG A 262 -12.69 1.22 4.63
CA ARG A 262 -13.68 2.31 4.60
C ARG A 262 -13.41 3.26 3.42
N VAL A 263 -12.18 3.73 3.28
CA VAL A 263 -11.80 4.68 2.22
C VAL A 263 -11.91 4.02 0.83
N ALA A 264 -11.49 2.77 0.68
CA ALA A 264 -11.66 2.02 -0.57
C ALA A 264 -13.15 1.91 -0.94
N LEU A 265 -14.02 1.61 0.03
CA LEU A 265 -15.46 1.48 -0.20
C LEU A 265 -16.10 2.80 -0.60
N GLU A 266 -15.74 3.91 0.07
CA GLU A 266 -16.14 5.27 -0.32
C GLU A 266 -15.74 5.57 -1.77
N HIS A 267 -14.66 4.94 -2.25
CA HIS A 267 -14.15 5.13 -3.59
C HIS A 267 -14.65 4.11 -4.64
N GLY A 268 -15.52 3.17 -4.25
CA GLY A 268 -16.12 2.16 -5.14
C GLY A 268 -15.33 0.85 -5.23
N LEU A 269 -14.38 0.62 -4.31
CA LEU A 269 -13.55 -0.58 -4.23
C LEU A 269 -13.77 -1.34 -2.92
N ILE A 270 -13.47 -2.62 -2.92
CA ILE A 270 -13.36 -3.43 -1.70
C ILE A 270 -11.89 -3.78 -1.51
N LEU A 271 -11.31 -3.35 -0.39
CA LEU A 271 -10.00 -3.83 0.05
C LEU A 271 -10.18 -5.20 0.74
N VAL A 272 -9.68 -6.23 0.08
CA VAL A 272 -10.00 -7.64 0.38
C VAL A 272 -9.04 -8.22 1.41
N ASP A 273 -7.76 -8.03 1.17
CA ASP A 273 -6.64 -8.34 2.05
C ASP A 273 -5.45 -7.46 1.68
N THR A 274 -4.51 -7.29 2.61
CA THR A 274 -3.26 -6.54 2.41
C THR A 274 -2.16 -7.11 3.28
N LYS A 275 -0.91 -6.84 2.89
CA LYS A 275 0.28 -7.09 3.69
C LYS A 275 0.87 -5.78 4.21
N TYR A 276 1.33 -5.77 5.46
CA TYR A 276 2.10 -4.68 6.04
C TYR A 276 3.46 -5.16 6.53
N GLU A 277 4.45 -4.26 6.48
CA GLU A 277 5.73 -4.41 7.16
C GLU A 277 5.96 -3.23 8.10
N PHE A 278 6.60 -3.50 9.22
CA PHE A 278 6.93 -2.50 10.24
C PHE A 278 8.40 -2.62 10.60
N GLY A 279 8.97 -1.51 11.06
CA GLY A 279 10.32 -1.48 11.61
C GLY A 279 10.40 -0.62 12.86
N LYS A 280 11.48 -0.80 13.62
CA LYS A 280 11.80 0.00 14.79
C LYS A 280 12.81 1.09 14.43
N GLY A 281 12.45 2.35 14.69
CA GLY A 281 13.34 3.48 14.57
C GLY A 281 14.44 3.45 15.63
N SER A 282 15.49 4.26 15.44
CA SER A 282 16.60 4.37 16.39
C SER A 282 16.19 4.90 17.77
N ASP A 283 15.05 5.60 17.85
CA ASP A 283 14.43 6.09 19.08
C ASP A 283 13.48 5.07 19.74
N GLY A 284 13.36 3.87 19.16
CA GLY A 284 12.46 2.82 19.63
C GLY A 284 11.02 2.91 19.08
N SER A 285 10.70 3.93 18.26
CA SER A 285 9.36 4.07 17.67
C SER A 285 9.04 2.97 16.64
N VAL A 286 7.80 2.49 16.63
CA VAL A 286 7.30 1.57 15.59
C VAL A 286 6.81 2.38 14.39
N LEU A 287 7.48 2.16 13.26
CA LEU A 287 7.24 2.84 11.99
C LEU A 287 6.66 1.87 10.96
N LEU A 288 5.61 2.31 10.26
CA LEU A 288 5.12 1.66 9.04
C LEU A 288 6.14 1.90 7.92
N ILE A 289 6.54 0.83 7.25
CA ILE A 289 7.55 0.85 6.19
C ILE A 289 6.99 0.20 4.92
N ASP A 290 7.87 -0.05 3.96
CA ASP A 290 7.56 -0.77 2.73
C ASP A 290 6.53 -0.03 1.84
N GLU A 291 5.51 -0.73 1.34
CA GLU A 291 4.41 -0.14 0.60
C GLU A 291 3.04 -0.42 1.22
N VAL A 292 2.09 0.48 1.04
CA VAL A 292 0.78 0.41 1.71
C VAL A 292 -0.34 0.43 0.68
N HIS A 293 -1.22 -0.57 0.75
CA HIS A 293 -2.50 -0.60 0.03
C HIS A 293 -2.38 -0.45 -1.49
N THR A 294 -1.27 -0.89 -2.06
CA THR A 294 -1.03 -0.88 -3.50
C THR A 294 -1.64 -2.15 -4.13
N PRO A 295 -1.82 -2.19 -5.47
CA PRO A 295 -2.23 -3.42 -6.16
C PRO A 295 -1.21 -4.57 -6.10
N ASP A 296 0.03 -4.31 -5.64
CA ASP A 296 1.03 -5.37 -5.44
C ASP A 296 1.00 -5.94 -4.02
N SER A 297 0.66 -5.13 -3.01
CA SER A 297 0.56 -5.59 -1.61
C SER A 297 -0.86 -5.95 -1.17
N SER A 298 -1.87 -5.64 -1.99
CA SER A 298 -3.29 -5.78 -1.66
C SER A 298 -4.11 -6.35 -2.80
N ARG A 299 -5.25 -6.95 -2.46
CA ARG A 299 -6.28 -7.33 -3.43
C ARG A 299 -7.44 -6.33 -3.40
N TYR A 300 -7.84 -5.85 -4.56
CA TYR A 300 -9.01 -5.00 -4.73
C TYR A 300 -10.09 -5.64 -5.60
N TRP A 301 -11.33 -5.53 -5.13
CA TRP A 301 -12.53 -5.84 -5.93
C TRP A 301 -13.33 -4.59 -6.25
N ILE A 302 -14.11 -4.64 -7.32
CA ILE A 302 -15.08 -3.61 -7.66
C ILE A 302 -16.30 -3.77 -6.72
N ALA A 303 -16.63 -2.72 -5.97
CA ALA A 303 -17.60 -2.84 -4.87
C ALA A 303 -19.04 -3.10 -5.38
N HIS A 304 -19.44 -2.41 -6.44
CA HIS A 304 -20.83 -2.46 -6.92
C HIS A 304 -21.22 -3.81 -7.53
N SER A 305 -20.25 -4.61 -8.00
CA SER A 305 -20.52 -5.91 -8.61
C SER A 305 -20.38 -7.09 -7.64
N TYR A 306 -19.84 -6.86 -6.43
CA TYR A 306 -19.53 -7.93 -5.47
C TYR A 306 -20.77 -8.73 -5.04
N GLU A 307 -21.82 -8.08 -4.54
CA GLU A 307 -22.96 -8.77 -3.92
C GLU A 307 -23.70 -9.66 -4.92
N GLU A 308 -23.98 -9.13 -6.12
CA GLU A 308 -24.64 -9.89 -7.19
C GLU A 308 -23.80 -11.10 -7.62
N ARG A 309 -22.49 -10.91 -7.81
CA ARG A 309 -21.58 -11.98 -8.22
C ARG A 309 -21.46 -13.05 -7.14
N PHE A 310 -21.35 -12.63 -5.88
CA PHE A 310 -21.29 -13.55 -4.74
C PHE A 310 -22.55 -14.41 -4.64
N GLN A 311 -23.74 -13.82 -4.75
CA GLN A 311 -25.02 -14.55 -4.75
C GLN A 311 -25.15 -15.55 -5.92
N LYS A 312 -24.53 -15.24 -7.06
CA LYS A 312 -24.46 -16.12 -8.23
C LYS A 312 -23.32 -17.15 -8.17
N GLY A 313 -22.51 -17.16 -7.11
CA GLY A 313 -21.33 -18.02 -6.99
C GLY A 313 -20.22 -17.71 -8.00
N LEU A 314 -20.19 -16.49 -8.54
CA LEU A 314 -19.17 -16.02 -9.47
C LEU A 314 -18.00 -15.38 -8.72
N GLU A 315 -16.79 -15.46 -9.30
CA GLU A 315 -15.64 -14.72 -8.76
C GLU A 315 -15.94 -13.22 -8.73
N PRO A 316 -15.66 -12.51 -7.62
CA PRO A 316 -15.77 -11.05 -7.59
C PRO A 316 -15.00 -10.42 -8.73
N GLU A 317 -15.53 -9.31 -9.24
CA GLU A 317 -14.80 -8.56 -10.24
C GLU A 317 -13.58 -7.92 -9.60
N ASN A 318 -12.43 -8.29 -10.14
CA ASN A 318 -11.14 -7.91 -9.66
C ASN A 318 -10.45 -7.13 -10.78
N VAL A 319 -9.57 -6.21 -10.37
CA VAL A 319 -8.71 -5.49 -11.30
C VAL A 319 -7.33 -6.18 -11.42
N ASP A 320 -6.93 -7.00 -10.44
CA ASP A 320 -5.62 -7.66 -10.35
C ASP A 320 -5.47 -9.02 -11.08
N LYS A 321 -4.44 -9.12 -11.93
CA LYS A 321 -3.68 -10.36 -12.23
C LYS A 321 -4.49 -11.63 -12.61
N VAL A 322 -5.26 -11.57 -13.69
CA VAL A 322 -5.54 -12.78 -14.49
C VAL A 322 -4.61 -12.75 -15.71
N LEU A 323 -3.62 -13.64 -15.72
CA LEU A 323 -2.61 -13.74 -16.78
C LEU A 323 -2.85 -15.02 -17.61
N PRO A 324 -3.41 -14.92 -18.83
CA PRO A 324 -3.13 -15.87 -19.91
C PRO A 324 -1.87 -15.43 -20.70
N ASP A 325 -1.34 -16.29 -21.58
CA ASP A 325 -0.08 -16.09 -22.32
C ASP A 325 0.00 -14.73 -23.06
N ALA A 326 1.20 -14.13 -23.09
CA ALA A 326 1.42 -12.70 -23.32
C ALA A 326 1.71 -12.25 -24.77
N PRO A 327 0.80 -11.46 -25.38
CA PRO A 327 1.11 -10.41 -26.36
C PRO A 327 1.17 -9.01 -25.70
N ALA A 328 1.70 -8.01 -26.42
CA ALA A 328 1.83 -6.62 -25.96
C ALA A 328 0.53 -6.00 -25.41
N ASP A 329 -0.62 -6.47 -25.89
CA ASP A 329 -1.94 -6.04 -25.42
C ASP A 329 -2.18 -6.38 -23.94
N LEU A 330 -1.65 -7.51 -23.45
CA LEU A 330 -1.77 -7.88 -22.03
C LEU A 330 -0.97 -6.94 -21.13
N VAL A 331 0.23 -6.54 -21.56
CA VAL A 331 1.05 -5.55 -20.85
C VAL A 331 0.32 -4.21 -20.82
N CYS A 332 -0.31 -3.82 -21.94
CA CYS A 332 -1.05 -2.56 -22.02
C CYS A 332 -2.27 -2.56 -21.10
N GLU A 333 -3.05 -3.65 -21.11
CA GLU A 333 -4.22 -3.81 -20.25
C GLU A 333 -3.81 -3.84 -18.77
N LEU A 334 -2.71 -4.51 -18.42
CA LEU A 334 -2.20 -4.53 -17.04
C LEU A 334 -1.73 -3.14 -16.59
N ALA A 335 -0.99 -2.40 -17.43
CA ALA A 335 -0.60 -1.03 -17.13
C ALA A 335 -1.82 -0.11 -16.93
N TRP A 336 -2.84 -0.24 -17.79
CA TRP A 336 -4.09 0.49 -17.63
C TRP A 336 -4.79 0.16 -16.31
N ARG A 337 -4.82 -1.12 -15.90
CA ARG A 337 -5.39 -1.57 -14.62
C ARG A 337 -4.68 -0.97 -13.41
N TYR A 338 -3.35 -0.90 -13.43
CA TYR A 338 -2.57 -0.19 -12.40
C TYR A 338 -2.98 1.27 -12.30
N ILE A 339 -3.03 1.98 -13.42
CA ILE A 339 -3.43 3.40 -13.47
C ILE A 339 -4.88 3.57 -13.01
N PHE A 340 -5.79 2.71 -13.47
CA PHE A 340 -7.20 2.73 -13.06
C PHE A 340 -7.34 2.55 -11.54
N LEU A 341 -6.60 1.61 -10.94
CA LEU A 341 -6.59 1.44 -9.49
C LEU A 341 -6.03 2.67 -8.79
N TYR A 342 -4.92 3.25 -9.26
CA TYR A 342 -4.41 4.51 -8.72
C TYR A 342 -5.47 5.61 -8.75
N GLU A 343 -6.09 5.86 -9.90
CA GLU A 343 -7.06 6.95 -10.06
C GLU A 343 -8.31 6.70 -9.21
N THR A 344 -8.74 5.44 -9.08
CA THR A 344 -9.88 5.06 -8.26
C THR A 344 -9.56 5.20 -6.76
N ILE A 345 -8.42 4.67 -6.31
CA ILE A 345 -7.96 4.70 -4.92
C ILE A 345 -7.73 6.13 -4.46
N THR A 346 -7.08 6.96 -5.28
CA THR A 346 -6.65 8.31 -4.87
C THR A 346 -7.65 9.40 -5.22
N LYS A 347 -8.67 9.08 -6.04
CA LYS A 347 -9.59 10.04 -6.69
C LYS A 347 -8.86 11.17 -7.43
N SER A 348 -7.66 10.88 -7.92
CA SER A 348 -6.79 11.84 -8.60
C SER A 348 -6.42 11.32 -9.99
N LYS A 349 -6.37 12.20 -11.00
CA LYS A 349 -5.94 11.82 -12.36
C LYS A 349 -4.45 11.46 -12.34
N PHE A 350 -4.10 10.32 -12.91
CA PHE A 350 -2.71 9.90 -13.07
C PHE A 350 -2.03 10.79 -14.10
N GLU A 351 -0.93 11.43 -13.69
CA GLU A 351 -0.14 12.29 -14.55
C GLU A 351 0.75 11.43 -15.45
N LEU A 352 0.31 11.28 -16.70
CA LEU A 352 1.07 10.61 -17.74
C LEU A 352 2.31 11.44 -18.08
N PRO A 353 3.52 10.87 -18.04
CA PRO A 353 4.70 11.52 -18.59
C PRO A 353 4.42 11.88 -20.05
N LEU A 354 4.58 13.15 -20.41
CA LEU A 354 4.23 13.68 -21.74
C LEU A 354 4.88 12.83 -22.85
N THR A 355 4.04 12.17 -23.66
CA THR A 355 4.49 11.31 -24.77
C THR A 355 4.77 12.11 -26.06
N GLU A 356 4.28 13.35 -26.16
CA GLU A 356 4.49 14.23 -27.32
C GLU A 356 5.99 14.52 -27.59
N ASN A 357 6.86 14.24 -26.63
CA ASN A 357 8.30 14.50 -26.73
C ASN A 357 9.16 13.26 -26.99
N PHE A 358 8.62 12.05 -27.11
CA PHE A 358 9.46 10.87 -27.44
C PHE A 358 10.11 10.98 -28.84
N ALA A 359 9.54 11.80 -29.72
CA ALA A 359 10.13 12.14 -31.03
C ALA A 359 11.15 13.29 -30.98
N SER A 360 11.23 14.02 -29.85
CA SER A 360 12.20 15.10 -29.66
C SER A 360 13.38 14.60 -28.81
N SER A 361 14.61 14.83 -29.27
CA SER A 361 15.86 14.47 -28.60
C SER A 361 16.13 15.26 -27.30
N LEU A 362 15.09 15.71 -26.58
CA LEU A 362 15.16 16.70 -25.50
C LEU A 362 14.66 16.20 -24.14
N GLN A 363 14.19 14.95 -24.03
CA GLN A 363 13.79 14.40 -22.73
C GLN A 363 14.97 13.70 -22.04
N GLU A 364 15.30 14.20 -20.84
CA GLU A 364 16.28 13.57 -19.95
C GLU A 364 15.90 12.10 -19.68
N PRO A 365 16.80 11.13 -19.87
CA PRO A 365 16.55 9.74 -19.53
C PRO A 365 16.07 9.60 -18.08
N ILE A 366 15.09 8.72 -17.84
CA ILE A 366 14.49 8.54 -16.51
C ILE A 366 15.52 8.26 -15.40
N HIS A 367 16.59 7.52 -15.73
CA HIS A 367 17.67 7.22 -14.79
C HIS A 367 18.47 8.47 -14.40
N ASP A 368 18.73 9.37 -15.35
CA ASP A 368 19.45 10.62 -15.12
C ASP A 368 18.60 11.59 -14.30
N ARG A 369 17.31 11.72 -14.65
CA ARG A 369 16.31 12.49 -13.88
C ARG A 369 16.26 12.04 -12.42
N ILE A 370 16.15 10.72 -12.19
CA ILE A 370 16.13 10.14 -10.85
C ILE A 370 17.46 10.42 -10.12
N SER A 371 18.60 10.23 -10.78
CA SER A 371 19.92 10.47 -10.19
C SER A 371 20.05 11.90 -9.68
N ARG A 372 19.72 12.88 -10.53
CA ARG A 372 19.76 14.31 -10.20
C ARG A 372 18.81 14.66 -9.05
N ASN A 373 17.57 14.19 -9.10
CA ASN A 373 16.57 14.47 -8.06
C ASN A 373 16.97 13.87 -6.70
N VAL A 374 17.51 12.65 -6.69
CA VAL A 374 17.99 11.99 -5.47
C VAL A 374 19.21 12.70 -4.89
N GLU A 375 20.17 13.10 -5.72
CA GLU A 375 21.36 13.82 -5.27
C GLU A 375 21.01 15.15 -4.59
N LEU A 376 20.11 15.93 -5.20
CA LEU A 376 19.62 17.19 -4.62
C LEU A 376 18.91 16.96 -3.29
N ALA A 377 18.04 15.95 -3.22
CA ALA A 377 17.30 15.64 -2.01
C ALA A 377 18.21 15.19 -0.87
N LEU A 378 19.16 14.27 -1.14
CA LEU A 378 20.11 13.82 -0.13
C LEU A 378 21.02 14.94 0.37
N SER A 379 21.39 15.89 -0.50
CA SER A 379 22.18 17.06 -0.11
C SER A 379 21.42 17.98 0.85
N SER A 380 20.09 18.03 0.76
CA SER A 380 19.23 18.82 1.67
C SER A 380 18.96 18.16 3.03
N LEU A 381 19.25 16.85 3.16
CA LEU A 381 19.04 16.06 4.38
C LEU A 381 20.31 15.95 5.25
N ARG A 382 21.42 16.54 4.80
CA ARG A 382 22.73 16.52 5.46
C ARG A 382 22.95 17.71 6.37
#